data_AF-A0A656Q8F8-F1
#
_entry.id   AF-A0A656Q8F8-F1
#
_cell.length_a   1.000
_cell.length_b   1.000
_cell.length_c   1.000
_cell.angle_alpha   90.00
_cell.angle_beta   90.00
_cell.angle_gamma   90.00
#
_symmetry.space_group_name_H-M   'P 1'
#
loop_
_entity.id
_entity.type
_entity.pdbx_description
1 polymer ?
#
loop_
_entity_poly.entity_id
_entity_poly.type
_entity_poly.pdbx_seq_one_letter_code
_entity_poly.pdbx_strand_id
1 'polypeptide(L)'
;MNASAPSSIAATLPAPAVASVTRFLINGKIVVGSNSLKRVGYLGDAIEVDTLSEDGNTTVEKRMRHGIVKVPLSGAVASAPTELAQNLNSLYFNPALLSATATWKSGAAYLRYQQLEMGDCYTVIDYAAATTGSLPTPVASNTTIAVLMLKGGIYSSADAKTYKSTDGVVGVVNGVNMFVASAARPNLTTTEYRIYFELNGNVYDGSLIKANTDVGGNSYPVASSTATSGYVLNYSQNYRILFNQAAVDSIHAALTF
;
A
#
# COMPACT_ATOMS: atom_id res chain seq x y z
N MET A 1 -10.70 9.00 13.10
CA MET A 1 -11.30 7.70 12.74
C MET A 1 -10.37 6.62 13.26
N ASN A 2 -10.73 5.97 14.37
CA ASN A 2 -9.99 4.80 14.84
C ASN A 2 -10.52 3.59 14.06
N ALA A 3 -9.63 2.88 13.37
CA ALA A 3 -10.01 1.64 12.69
C ALA A 3 -10.28 0.57 13.77
N SER A 4 -11.43 -0.09 13.71
CA SER A 4 -11.67 -1.33 14.45
C SER A 4 -10.77 -2.44 13.89
N ALA A 5 -10.51 -3.48 14.69
CA ALA A 5 -9.81 -4.65 14.19
C ALA A 5 -10.54 -5.22 12.96
N PRO A 6 -9.81 -5.64 11.91
CA PRO A 6 -10.42 -6.22 10.73
C PRO A 6 -11.16 -7.50 11.10
N SER A 7 -12.43 -7.60 10.71
CA SER A 7 -13.23 -8.81 10.81
C SER A 7 -13.39 -9.43 9.43
N SER A 8 -13.38 -10.76 9.35
CA SER A 8 -13.74 -11.45 8.12
C SER A 8 -15.21 -11.19 7.79
N ILE A 9 -15.49 -10.91 6.53
CA ILE A 9 -16.87 -10.86 6.01
C ILE A 9 -17.46 -12.27 5.88
N ALA A 10 -16.61 -13.31 5.82
CA ALA A 10 -17.01 -14.71 5.81
C ALA A 10 -16.97 -15.28 7.23
N ALA A 11 -18.12 -15.74 7.75
CA ALA A 11 -18.22 -16.31 9.09
C ALA A 11 -17.37 -17.60 9.27
N THR A 12 -17.07 -18.29 8.17
CA THR A 12 -16.32 -19.55 8.14
C THR A 12 -14.81 -19.37 7.95
N LEU A 13 -14.35 -18.18 7.51
CA LEU A 13 -12.94 -17.91 7.31
C LEU A 13 -12.44 -17.00 8.41
N PRO A 14 -11.38 -17.38 9.16
CA PRO A 14 -10.77 -16.46 10.09
C PRO A 14 -10.24 -15.25 9.33
N ALA A 15 -10.34 -14.06 9.93
CA ALA A 15 -9.56 -12.93 9.43
C ALA A 15 -8.09 -13.37 9.41
N PRO A 16 -7.32 -13.08 8.35
CA PRO A 16 -5.90 -13.36 8.34
C PRO A 16 -5.29 -12.82 9.63
N ALA A 17 -4.54 -13.66 10.38
CA ALA A 17 -3.80 -13.19 11.55
C ALA A 17 -3.00 -11.96 11.11
N VAL A 18 -3.15 -10.83 11.81
CA VAL A 18 -2.63 -9.52 11.39
C VAL A 18 -1.16 -9.67 10.97
N ALA A 19 -0.96 -9.76 9.66
CA ALA A 19 0.27 -10.22 9.06
C ALA A 19 1.08 -8.99 8.64
N SER A 20 2.32 -8.93 9.12
CA SER A 20 3.33 -7.89 8.89
C SER A 20 3.04 -6.53 9.52
N VAL A 21 4.03 -6.04 10.27
CA VAL A 21 4.11 -4.64 10.66
C VAL A 21 4.70 -3.84 9.51
N THR A 22 4.23 -2.62 9.28
CA THR A 22 4.92 -1.70 8.37
C THR A 22 6.06 -1.03 9.13
N ARG A 23 7.27 -1.11 8.59
CA ARG A 23 8.45 -0.47 9.16
C ARG A 23 8.88 0.71 8.32
N PHE A 24 9.47 1.69 8.98
CA PHE A 24 9.96 2.91 8.37
C PHE A 24 11.39 3.18 8.82
N LEU A 25 12.21 3.71 7.93
CA LEU A 25 13.53 4.24 8.25
C LEU A 25 13.40 5.72 8.59
N ILE A 26 13.51 6.06 9.87
CA ILE A 26 13.38 7.42 10.39
C ILE A 26 14.66 7.80 11.13
N ASN A 27 15.35 8.84 10.68
CA ASN A 27 16.57 9.38 11.32
C ASN A 27 17.61 8.29 11.68
N GLY A 28 17.89 7.38 10.74
CA GLY A 28 18.85 6.30 10.94
C GLY A 28 18.36 5.17 11.86
N LYS A 29 17.06 5.07 12.12
CA LYS A 29 16.48 3.99 12.93
C LYS A 29 15.32 3.33 12.20
N ILE A 30 15.21 2.02 12.36
CA ILE A 30 14.04 1.27 11.90
C ILE A 30 12.98 1.36 13.00
N VAL A 31 11.82 1.92 12.64
CA VAL A 31 10.68 2.13 13.54
C VAL A 31 9.48 1.37 13.02
N VAL A 32 8.72 0.77 13.93
CA VAL A 32 7.45 0.12 13.59
C VAL A 32 6.33 1.16 13.57
N GLY A 33 5.66 1.28 12.42
CA GLY A 33 4.49 2.11 12.26
C GLY A 33 3.29 1.53 13.01
N SER A 34 2.48 2.40 13.58
CA SER A 34 1.21 1.99 14.17
C SER A 34 0.14 1.78 13.09
N ASN A 35 -0.51 0.62 13.18
CA ASN A 35 -1.65 0.28 12.34
C ASN A 35 -2.92 1.05 12.74
N SER A 36 -2.97 1.67 13.91
CA SER A 36 -4.17 2.33 14.45
C SER A 36 -3.98 3.79 14.86
N LEU A 37 -2.78 4.21 15.24
CA LEU A 37 -2.51 5.57 15.70
C LEU A 37 -2.28 6.51 14.53
N LYS A 38 -3.24 7.40 14.30
CA LYS A 38 -3.18 8.46 13.28
C LYS A 38 -3.44 9.82 13.92
N ARG A 39 -2.74 10.86 13.46
CA ARG A 39 -3.13 12.25 13.69
C ARG A 39 -3.81 12.77 12.43
N VAL A 40 -4.98 13.38 12.58
CA VAL A 40 -5.77 13.88 11.45
C VAL A 40 -5.99 15.37 11.63
N GLY A 41 -5.66 16.14 10.59
CA GLY A 41 -5.87 17.58 10.52
C GLY A 41 -6.65 17.97 9.27
N TYR A 42 -7.33 19.11 9.31
CA TYR A 42 -7.97 19.71 8.13
C TYR A 42 -7.08 20.82 7.60
N LEU A 43 -6.89 20.85 6.29
CA LEU A 43 -6.11 21.87 5.58
C LEU A 43 -6.94 22.39 4.41
N GLY A 44 -7.78 23.39 4.67
CA GLY A 44 -8.82 23.81 3.72
C GLY A 44 -9.75 22.65 3.39
N ASP A 45 -9.88 22.31 2.10
CA ASP A 45 -10.69 21.19 1.61
C ASP A 45 -9.97 19.84 1.63
N ALA A 46 -8.70 19.82 2.08
CA ALA A 46 -7.90 18.61 2.21
C ALA A 46 -7.85 18.11 3.66
N ILE A 47 -7.51 16.83 3.82
CA ILE A 47 -7.33 16.17 5.11
C ILE A 47 -5.89 15.66 5.20
N GLU A 48 -5.12 16.19 6.13
CA GLU A 48 -3.80 15.64 6.48
C GLU A 48 -3.99 14.43 7.41
N VAL A 49 -3.28 13.34 7.12
CA VAL A 49 -3.27 12.11 7.89
C VAL A 49 -1.83 11.69 8.12
N ASP A 50 -1.39 11.84 9.37
CA ASP A 50 -0.09 11.35 9.84
C ASP A 50 -0.27 9.95 10.40
N THR A 51 0.50 8.99 9.89
CA THR A 51 0.70 7.72 10.58
C THR A 51 1.77 7.90 11.64
N LEU A 52 1.45 7.53 12.87
CA LEU A 52 2.40 7.53 13.98
C LEU A 52 3.03 6.14 14.13
N SER A 53 4.19 6.07 14.76
CA SER A 53 4.77 4.81 15.24
C SER A 53 3.97 4.23 16.41
N GLU A 54 4.33 3.03 16.85
CA GLU A 54 3.76 2.41 18.05
C GLU A 54 3.98 3.22 19.34
N ASP A 55 4.95 4.13 19.38
CA ASP A 55 5.17 5.04 20.52
C ASP A 55 4.13 6.18 20.60
N GLY A 56 3.28 6.34 19.57
CA GLY A 56 2.21 7.33 19.53
C GLY A 56 2.66 8.79 19.35
N ASN A 57 3.96 9.03 19.12
CA ASN A 57 4.56 10.36 19.00
C ASN A 57 5.32 10.54 17.69
N THR A 58 6.12 9.55 17.28
CA THR A 58 6.96 9.64 16.09
C THR A 58 6.08 9.53 14.84
N THR A 59 6.05 10.56 13.99
CA THR A 59 5.39 10.48 12.68
C THR A 59 6.27 9.69 11.72
N VAL A 60 5.72 8.63 11.12
CA VAL A 60 6.45 7.73 10.21
C VAL A 60 6.02 7.89 8.75
N GLU A 61 4.86 8.46 8.50
CA GLU A 61 4.31 8.72 7.15
C GLU A 61 3.33 9.89 7.26
N LYS A 62 3.35 10.83 6.29
CA LYS A 62 2.41 11.95 6.24
C LYS A 62 1.77 12.00 4.86
N ARG A 63 0.44 11.97 4.83
CA ARG A 63 -0.34 11.97 3.60
C ARG A 63 -1.42 13.04 3.61
N MET A 64 -1.66 13.64 2.46
CA MET A 64 -2.77 14.56 2.25
C MET A 64 -3.83 13.88 1.39
N ARG A 65 -5.06 13.81 1.89
CA ARG A 65 -6.23 13.38 1.14
C ARG A 65 -6.92 14.61 0.55
N HIS A 66 -7.16 14.59 -0.74
CA HIS A 66 -7.78 15.72 -1.46
C HIS A 66 -8.71 15.22 -2.57
N GLY A 67 -9.43 16.14 -3.21
CA GLY A 67 -10.39 15.79 -4.27
C GLY A 67 -11.50 14.88 -3.76
N ILE A 68 -11.95 15.10 -2.52
CA ILE A 68 -12.91 14.23 -1.84
C ILE A 68 -14.30 14.43 -2.45
N VAL A 69 -14.85 13.37 -3.03
CA VAL A 69 -16.18 13.36 -3.64
C VAL A 69 -17.03 12.28 -3.00
N LYS A 70 -18.26 12.62 -2.62
CA LYS A 70 -19.28 11.65 -2.21
C LYS A 70 -20.04 11.16 -3.43
N VAL A 71 -20.11 9.85 -3.62
CA VAL A 71 -20.87 9.21 -4.70
C VAL A 71 -22.00 8.38 -4.09
N PRO A 72 -23.27 8.73 -4.34
CA PRO A 72 -24.41 7.94 -3.88
C PRO A 72 -24.49 6.61 -4.64
N LEU A 73 -24.96 5.58 -3.95
CA LEU A 73 -25.17 4.24 -4.49
C LEU A 73 -26.65 3.88 -4.36
N SER A 74 -27.20 3.30 -5.42
CA SER A 74 -28.60 2.89 -5.48
C SER A 74 -28.79 1.78 -6.51
N GLY A 75 -29.89 1.03 -6.40
CA GLY A 75 -30.21 -0.04 -7.34
C GLY A 75 -29.34 -1.28 -7.12
N ALA A 76 -29.15 -2.07 -8.18
CA ALA A 76 -28.39 -3.31 -8.11
C ALA A 76 -26.89 -3.05 -7.86
N VAL A 77 -26.27 -3.87 -7.02
CA VAL A 77 -24.82 -3.81 -6.75
C VAL A 77 -24.00 -4.04 -8.02
N ALA A 78 -24.50 -4.90 -8.92
CA ALA A 78 -23.92 -5.16 -10.23
C ALA A 78 -23.86 -3.91 -11.15
N SER A 79 -24.72 -2.91 -10.92
CA SER A 79 -24.77 -1.67 -11.69
C SER A 79 -23.98 -0.52 -11.04
N ALA A 80 -23.12 -0.85 -10.07
CA ALA A 80 -22.26 0.14 -9.44
C ALA A 80 -21.35 0.85 -10.46
N PRO A 81 -20.92 2.09 -10.15
CA PRO A 81 -19.96 2.80 -11.00
C PRO A 81 -18.69 1.97 -11.26
N THR A 82 -18.15 2.05 -12.48
CA THR A 82 -17.01 1.25 -12.91
C THR A 82 -15.80 1.44 -12.00
N GLU A 83 -15.56 2.66 -11.51
CA GLU A 83 -14.49 2.97 -10.57
C GLU A 83 -14.62 2.21 -9.23
N LEU A 84 -15.86 1.97 -8.78
CA LEU A 84 -16.12 1.19 -7.58
C LEU A 84 -15.86 -0.31 -7.83
N ALA A 85 -16.37 -0.83 -8.95
CA ALA A 85 -16.17 -2.23 -9.33
C ALA A 85 -14.68 -2.57 -9.50
N GLN A 86 -13.90 -1.67 -10.11
CA GLN A 86 -12.45 -1.82 -10.26
C GLN A 86 -11.71 -1.75 -8.93
N ASN A 87 -12.08 -0.80 -8.05
CA ASN A 87 -11.48 -0.71 -6.72
C ASN A 87 -11.74 -1.98 -5.90
N LEU A 88 -12.94 -2.56 -6.02
CA LEU A 88 -13.35 -3.78 -5.32
C LEU A 88 -13.24 -5.02 -6.21
N ASN A 89 -12.29 -5.05 -7.14
CA ASN A 89 -12.23 -6.10 -8.16
C ASN A 89 -12.31 -7.51 -7.58
N SER A 90 -11.65 -7.80 -6.45
CA SER A 90 -11.70 -9.13 -5.82
C SER A 90 -13.10 -9.53 -5.34
N LEU A 91 -13.97 -8.57 -5.02
CA LEU A 91 -15.38 -8.81 -4.66
C LEU A 91 -16.29 -8.86 -5.89
N TYR A 92 -15.98 -8.07 -6.93
CA TYR A 92 -16.76 -8.00 -8.18
C TYR A 92 -16.54 -9.20 -9.12
N PHE A 93 -16.04 -10.31 -8.59
CA PHE A 93 -16.12 -11.64 -9.21
C PHE A 93 -17.12 -12.57 -8.52
N ASN A 94 -17.72 -12.16 -7.39
CA ASN A 94 -18.65 -12.99 -6.63
C ASN A 94 -20.06 -12.96 -7.27
N PRO A 95 -20.60 -14.10 -7.75
CA PRO A 95 -21.91 -14.13 -8.41
C PRO A 95 -23.08 -13.70 -7.51
N ALA A 96 -23.01 -13.94 -6.19
CA ALA A 96 -24.05 -13.52 -5.26
C ALA A 96 -24.13 -11.99 -5.17
N LEU A 97 -22.95 -11.34 -5.14
CA LEU A 97 -22.83 -9.88 -5.17
C LEU A 97 -23.35 -9.28 -6.49
N LEU A 98 -23.16 -9.99 -7.59
CA LEU A 98 -23.57 -9.55 -8.93
C LEU A 98 -25.00 -9.99 -9.31
N SER A 99 -25.72 -10.63 -8.41
CA SER A 99 -27.10 -11.05 -8.65
C SER A 99 -28.05 -9.86 -8.73
N ALA A 100 -29.17 -10.02 -9.44
CA ALA A 100 -30.19 -8.97 -9.56
C ALA A 100 -30.88 -8.65 -8.22
N THR A 101 -30.77 -9.51 -7.21
CA THR A 101 -31.38 -9.33 -5.89
C THR A 101 -30.45 -8.59 -4.91
N ALA A 102 -29.15 -8.52 -5.20
CA ALA A 102 -28.19 -7.73 -4.44
C ALA A 102 -28.39 -6.23 -4.75
N THR A 103 -28.89 -5.47 -3.78
CA THR A 103 -29.20 -4.05 -3.96
C THR A 103 -28.54 -3.19 -2.88
N TRP A 104 -28.20 -1.97 -3.26
CA TRP A 104 -27.73 -0.95 -2.32
C TRP A 104 -28.88 -0.49 -1.43
N LYS A 105 -28.67 -0.54 -0.11
CA LYS A 105 -29.60 0.00 0.89
C LYS A 105 -29.74 1.52 0.73
N SER A 106 -30.88 2.05 1.18
CA SER A 106 -31.11 3.49 1.20
C SER A 106 -29.99 4.23 1.93
N GLY A 107 -29.52 5.34 1.34
CA GLY A 107 -28.42 6.13 1.87
C GLY A 107 -27.03 5.54 1.69
N ALA A 108 -26.88 4.39 1.01
CA ALA A 108 -25.58 3.86 0.64
C ALA A 108 -24.80 4.89 -0.21
N ALA A 109 -23.53 5.07 0.14
CA ALA A 109 -22.63 5.97 -0.58
C ALA A 109 -21.18 5.59 -0.30
N TYR A 110 -20.29 6.08 -1.14
CA TYR A 110 -18.86 6.01 -0.90
C TYR A 110 -18.20 7.37 -1.08
N LEU A 111 -17.08 7.57 -0.39
CA LEU A 111 -16.16 8.67 -0.61
C LEU A 111 -15.07 8.20 -1.58
N ARG A 112 -14.83 8.96 -2.63
CA ARG A 112 -13.65 8.86 -3.50
C ARG A 112 -12.71 9.99 -3.17
N TYR A 113 -11.42 9.71 -3.04
CA TYR A 113 -10.40 10.74 -2.87
C TYR A 113 -9.07 10.32 -3.46
N GLN A 114 -8.22 11.30 -3.72
CA GLN A 114 -6.82 11.11 -4.06
C GLN A 114 -5.96 11.32 -2.82
N GLN A 115 -4.76 10.75 -2.81
CA GLN A 115 -3.86 10.87 -1.69
C GLN A 115 -2.45 11.19 -2.20
N LEU A 116 -1.82 12.18 -1.59
CA LEU A 116 -0.47 12.62 -1.90
C LEU A 116 0.45 12.30 -0.73
N GLU A 117 1.63 11.74 -1.00
CA GLU A 117 2.70 11.60 -0.01
C GLU A 117 3.35 12.98 0.22
N MET A 118 3.34 13.49 1.46
CA MET A 118 3.77 14.87 1.76
C MET A 118 5.27 15.01 2.05
N GLY A 119 5.98 13.89 2.18
CA GLY A 119 7.42 13.83 2.42
C GLY A 119 8.01 12.54 1.85
N ASP A 120 9.33 12.44 1.78
CA ASP A 120 9.96 11.18 1.40
C ASP A 120 9.64 10.11 2.46
N CYS A 121 9.05 8.99 2.01
CA CYS A 121 8.66 7.88 2.85
C CYS A 121 9.53 6.66 2.52
N TYR A 122 10.32 6.21 3.50
CA TYR A 122 11.23 5.08 3.38
C TYR A 122 10.67 3.90 4.17
N THR A 123 10.06 2.94 3.48
CA THR A 123 9.58 1.71 4.10
C THR A 123 10.68 0.66 4.14
N VAL A 124 10.66 -0.20 5.15
CA VAL A 124 11.65 -1.28 5.35
C VAL A 124 10.98 -2.63 5.24
N ILE A 125 11.59 -3.55 4.50
CA ILE A 125 11.02 -4.84 4.14
C ILE A 125 11.93 -5.95 4.69
N ASP A 126 11.32 -7.05 5.18
CA ASP A 126 12.08 -8.28 5.46
C ASP A 126 12.60 -8.87 4.15
N TYR A 127 13.91 -9.10 4.05
CA TYR A 127 14.47 -9.75 2.86
C TYR A 127 14.06 -11.23 2.74
N ALA A 128 13.68 -11.85 3.87
CA ALA A 128 13.29 -13.25 3.95
C ALA A 128 11.96 -13.40 4.72
N ALA A 129 11.89 -14.30 5.70
CA ALA A 129 10.69 -14.53 6.48
C ALA A 129 10.20 -13.24 7.16
N ALA A 130 8.89 -13.03 7.14
CA ALA A 130 8.27 -11.87 7.77
C ALA A 130 8.52 -11.88 9.28
N THR A 131 9.03 -10.77 9.80
CA THR A 131 9.20 -10.52 11.23
C THR A 131 8.13 -9.52 11.70
N THR A 132 7.96 -9.37 13.02
CA THR A 132 6.93 -8.45 13.60
C THR A 132 7.51 -7.28 14.40
N GLY A 133 8.80 -7.29 14.74
CA GLY A 133 9.46 -6.23 15.52
C GLY A 133 10.20 -5.21 14.67
N SER A 134 11.05 -4.37 15.27
CA SER A 134 11.91 -3.39 14.59
C SER A 134 13.21 -3.97 14.01
N LEU A 135 13.36 -5.29 14.02
CA LEU A 135 14.56 -6.02 13.55
C LEU A 135 14.21 -6.86 12.31
N PRO A 136 14.07 -6.24 11.13
CA PRO A 136 13.83 -6.99 9.91
C PRO A 136 15.04 -7.84 9.55
N THR A 137 14.81 -8.91 8.80
CA THR A 137 15.91 -9.72 8.26
C THR A 137 16.67 -8.92 7.21
N PRO A 138 17.99 -8.67 7.38
CA PRO A 138 18.78 -7.92 6.40
C PRO A 138 18.96 -8.72 5.11
N VAL A 139 19.25 -8.00 4.03
CA VAL A 139 19.71 -8.57 2.75
C VAL A 139 21.02 -9.32 2.95
N ALA A 140 21.93 -8.71 3.70
CA ALA A 140 23.22 -9.29 4.05
C ALA A 140 23.78 -8.66 5.34
N SER A 141 24.50 -9.46 6.12
CA SER A 141 25.10 -9.03 7.38
C SER A 141 26.61 -8.81 7.24
N ASN A 142 27.17 -7.95 8.10
CA ASN A 142 28.61 -7.64 8.16
C ASN A 142 29.20 -7.23 6.79
N THR A 143 28.45 -6.42 6.03
CA THR A 143 28.84 -5.96 4.70
C THR A 143 28.27 -4.58 4.40
N THR A 144 28.77 -3.96 3.34
CA THR A 144 28.29 -2.69 2.80
C THR A 144 27.61 -2.89 1.45
N ILE A 145 26.81 -1.92 1.02
CA ILE A 145 26.24 -1.81 -0.31
C ILE A 145 27.37 -1.83 -1.34
N ALA A 146 28.46 -1.08 -1.11
CA ALA A 146 29.58 -1.04 -2.03
C ALA A 146 30.18 -2.43 -2.30
N VAL A 147 30.36 -3.24 -1.25
CA VAL A 147 30.86 -4.61 -1.38
C VAL A 147 29.88 -5.50 -2.16
N LEU A 148 28.57 -5.38 -1.91
CA LEU A 148 27.56 -6.14 -2.64
C LEU A 148 27.49 -5.75 -4.13
N MET A 149 27.58 -4.45 -4.42
CA MET A 149 27.61 -3.95 -5.80
C MET A 149 28.83 -4.45 -6.57
N LEU A 150 30.00 -4.51 -5.93
CA LEU A 150 31.22 -5.10 -6.52
C LEU A 150 31.09 -6.61 -6.79
N LYS A 151 30.27 -7.32 -6.01
CA LYS A 151 30.01 -8.77 -6.17
C LYS A 151 28.92 -9.08 -7.22
N GLY A 152 28.46 -8.08 -7.98
CA GLY A 152 27.50 -8.27 -9.06
C GLY A 152 26.09 -7.74 -8.77
N GLY A 153 25.88 -7.11 -7.61
CA GLY A 153 24.63 -6.44 -7.25
C GLY A 153 23.80 -7.18 -6.21
N ILE A 154 22.59 -6.67 -5.98
CA ILE A 154 21.62 -7.19 -5.00
C ILE A 154 20.37 -7.67 -5.74
N TYR A 155 20.00 -8.94 -5.57
CA TYR A 155 18.79 -9.49 -6.17
C TYR A 155 17.55 -9.16 -5.33
N SER A 156 16.48 -8.68 -5.98
CA SER A 156 15.15 -8.55 -5.40
C SER A 156 14.21 -9.56 -6.03
N SER A 157 13.67 -10.47 -5.22
CA SER A 157 12.63 -11.40 -5.66
C SER A 157 11.31 -10.68 -5.96
N ALA A 158 10.98 -9.64 -5.20
CA ALA A 158 9.77 -8.84 -5.39
C ALA A 158 9.74 -8.10 -6.74
N ASP A 159 10.90 -7.68 -7.23
CA ASP A 159 11.03 -6.97 -8.51
C ASP A 159 11.55 -7.88 -9.64
N ALA A 160 11.87 -9.15 -9.33
CA ALA A 160 12.54 -10.11 -10.22
C ALA A 160 13.77 -9.50 -10.94
N LYS A 161 14.57 -8.71 -10.20
CA LYS A 161 15.68 -7.91 -10.75
C LYS A 161 16.91 -7.95 -9.85
N THR A 162 18.09 -8.07 -10.45
CA THR A 162 19.37 -7.75 -9.78
C THR A 162 19.72 -6.30 -9.98
N TYR A 163 19.74 -5.53 -8.91
CA TYR A 163 20.15 -4.12 -8.90
C TYR A 163 21.68 -4.01 -8.81
N LYS A 164 22.27 -3.37 -9.81
CA LYS A 164 23.72 -3.11 -9.91
C LYS A 164 24.03 -1.64 -9.63
N SER A 165 25.32 -1.31 -9.52
CA SER A 165 25.77 0.08 -9.32
C SER A 165 25.30 1.04 -10.43
N THR A 166 25.04 0.53 -11.64
CA THR A 166 24.52 1.32 -12.77
C THR A 166 23.01 1.54 -12.73
N ASP A 167 22.27 0.83 -11.88
CA ASP A 167 20.81 0.92 -11.79
C ASP A 167 20.32 2.03 -10.86
N GLY A 168 21.22 2.76 -10.22
CA GLY A 168 20.89 3.74 -9.19
C GLY A 168 22.08 4.56 -8.74
N VAL A 169 21.89 5.29 -7.65
CA VAL A 169 22.92 6.15 -7.04
C VAL A 169 23.10 5.73 -5.58
N VAL A 170 24.37 5.62 -5.16
CA VAL A 170 24.74 5.46 -3.75
C VAL A 170 25.08 6.83 -3.17
N GLY A 171 24.47 7.18 -2.04
CA GLY A 171 24.73 8.43 -1.35
C GLY A 171 24.25 8.39 0.10
N VAL A 172 24.42 9.49 0.82
CA VAL A 172 23.94 9.60 2.20
C VAL A 172 22.58 10.30 2.21
N VAL A 173 21.56 9.63 2.73
CA VAL A 173 20.19 10.13 2.87
C VAL A 173 19.84 10.11 4.36
N ASN A 174 19.53 11.28 4.94
CA ASN A 174 19.22 11.43 6.36
C ASN A 174 20.26 10.77 7.29
N GLY A 175 21.54 10.86 6.93
CA GLY A 175 22.66 10.28 7.69
C GLY A 175 22.89 8.78 7.47
N VAL A 176 22.15 8.14 6.56
CA VAL A 176 22.25 6.70 6.25
C VAL A 176 22.82 6.53 4.86
N ASN A 177 23.84 5.68 4.70
CA ASN A 177 24.34 5.30 3.38
C ASN A 177 23.29 4.45 2.66
N MET A 178 22.87 4.88 1.48
CA MET A 178 21.71 4.36 0.78
C MET A 178 21.96 4.29 -0.72
N PHE A 179 21.62 3.16 -1.33
CA PHE A 179 21.39 3.03 -2.76
C PHE A 179 19.93 3.34 -3.06
N VAL A 180 19.68 4.20 -4.04
CA VAL A 180 18.34 4.48 -4.57
C VAL A 180 18.32 4.12 -6.05
N ALA A 181 17.44 3.22 -6.45
CA ALA A 181 17.25 2.87 -7.85
C ALA A 181 16.77 4.07 -8.67
N SER A 182 17.28 4.22 -9.89
CA SER A 182 16.89 5.29 -10.82
C SER A 182 15.56 5.02 -11.50
N ALA A 183 15.24 3.74 -11.72
CA ALA A 183 13.98 3.31 -12.31
C ALA A 183 12.94 3.01 -11.21
N ALA A 184 11.70 3.41 -11.45
CA ALA A 184 10.58 3.02 -10.60
C ALA A 184 10.38 1.50 -10.63
N ARG A 185 9.92 0.95 -9.51
CA ARG A 185 9.56 -0.45 -9.40
C ARG A 185 8.37 -0.74 -10.32
N PRO A 186 8.39 -1.85 -11.07
CA PRO A 186 7.28 -2.20 -11.96
C PRO A 186 6.07 -2.70 -11.16
N ASN A 187 4.89 -2.71 -11.81
CA ASN A 187 3.69 -3.40 -11.30
C ASN A 187 3.17 -2.86 -9.96
N LEU A 188 3.28 -1.54 -9.73
CA LEU A 188 2.75 -0.85 -8.55
C LEU A 188 1.82 0.29 -8.99
N THR A 189 0.79 0.54 -8.19
CA THR A 189 -0.11 1.69 -8.38
C THR A 189 0.47 3.00 -7.85
N THR A 190 1.39 2.91 -6.89
CA THR A 190 2.20 4.04 -6.42
C THR A 190 3.56 3.98 -7.10
N THR A 191 4.09 5.13 -7.51
CA THR A 191 5.48 5.19 -8.00
C THR A 191 6.42 5.06 -6.81
N GLU A 192 7.14 3.94 -6.74
CA GLU A 192 8.12 3.65 -5.69
C GLU A 192 9.47 3.29 -6.29
N TYR A 193 10.55 3.55 -5.55
CA TYR A 193 11.90 3.18 -5.94
C TYR A 193 12.46 2.15 -4.96
N ARG A 194 13.14 1.12 -5.48
CA ARG A 194 13.87 0.19 -4.64
C ARG A 194 15.01 0.94 -3.95
N ILE A 195 15.16 0.71 -2.65
CA ILE A 195 16.30 1.21 -1.89
C ILE A 195 17.01 0.06 -1.18
N TYR A 196 18.32 0.23 -0.98
CA TYR A 196 19.08 -0.56 -0.03
C TYR A 196 19.82 0.40 0.89
N PHE A 197 19.89 0.11 2.20
CA PHE A 197 20.50 1.03 3.15
C PHE A 197 21.34 0.29 4.19
N GLU A 198 22.40 0.95 4.67
CA GLU A 198 23.33 0.40 5.65
C GLU A 198 22.95 0.84 7.06
N LEU A 199 22.78 -0.13 7.96
CA LEU A 199 22.56 0.15 9.38
C LEU A 199 23.18 -0.94 10.25
N ASN A 200 23.85 -0.56 11.33
CA ASN A 200 24.45 -1.50 12.29
C ASN A 200 25.32 -2.60 11.65
N GLY A 201 26.07 -2.26 10.59
CA GLY A 201 26.94 -3.22 9.88
C GLY A 201 26.23 -4.16 8.90
N ASN A 202 24.93 -3.96 8.65
CA ASN A 202 24.14 -4.78 7.72
C ASN A 202 23.55 -3.93 6.59
N VAL A 203 23.15 -4.59 5.51
CA VAL A 203 22.40 -3.98 4.39
C VAL A 203 20.95 -4.45 4.44
N TYR A 204 20.01 -3.53 4.40
CA TYR A 204 18.57 -3.77 4.46
C TYR A 204 17.87 -3.42 3.15
N ASP A 205 16.70 -4.02 2.94
CA ASP A 205 15.82 -3.76 1.80
C ASP A 205 14.69 -2.80 2.20
N GLY A 206 14.25 -1.98 1.25
CA GLY A 206 13.15 -1.05 1.45
C GLY A 206 12.55 -0.51 0.16
N SER A 207 11.63 0.43 0.31
CA SER A 207 11.10 1.21 -0.80
C SER A 207 10.99 2.67 -0.44
N LEU A 208 11.24 3.53 -1.43
CA LEU A 208 11.11 4.98 -1.34
C LEU A 208 9.91 5.43 -2.16
N ILE A 209 8.95 6.06 -1.49
CA ILE A 209 7.97 6.95 -2.12
C ILE A 209 8.48 8.38 -1.94
N LYS A 210 8.70 9.10 -3.04
CA LYS A 210 9.17 10.49 -2.97
C LYS A 210 8.04 11.43 -2.53
N ALA A 211 8.39 12.53 -1.89
CA ALA A 211 7.46 13.61 -1.60
C ALA A 211 6.72 14.07 -2.87
N ASN A 212 5.46 14.47 -2.70
CA ASN A 212 4.54 14.87 -3.76
C ASN A 212 4.24 13.75 -4.79
N THR A 213 4.34 12.49 -4.39
CA THR A 213 3.92 11.35 -5.21
C THR A 213 2.46 11.00 -4.91
N ASP A 214 1.65 10.84 -5.94
CA ASP A 214 0.29 10.29 -5.82
C ASP A 214 0.36 8.85 -5.32
N VAL A 215 -0.33 8.57 -4.21
CA VAL A 215 -0.47 7.23 -3.65
C VAL A 215 -1.57 6.51 -4.40
N GLY A 216 -1.18 5.43 -5.08
CA GLY A 216 -2.07 4.60 -5.88
C GLY A 216 -3.19 3.94 -5.09
N GLY A 217 -4.21 3.47 -5.81
CA GLY A 217 -5.29 2.63 -5.32
C GLY A 217 -4.97 1.14 -5.51
N ASN A 218 -5.94 0.37 -5.98
CA ASN A 218 -5.79 -1.06 -6.24
C ASN A 218 -5.40 -1.31 -7.69
N SER A 219 -4.61 -2.35 -7.95
CA SER A 219 -4.51 -2.86 -9.32
C SER A 219 -5.80 -3.60 -9.67
N TYR A 220 -6.24 -3.53 -10.91
CA TYR A 220 -7.45 -4.23 -11.37
C TYR A 220 -7.23 -4.93 -12.71
N PRO A 221 -7.89 -6.07 -12.94
CA PRO A 221 -7.77 -6.80 -14.20
C PRO A 221 -8.50 -6.05 -15.33
N VAL A 222 -7.88 -6.04 -16.50
CA VAL A 222 -8.45 -5.53 -17.75
C VAL A 222 -8.34 -6.63 -18.80
N ALA A 223 -9.44 -6.86 -19.52
CA ALA A 223 -9.50 -7.89 -20.55
C ALA A 223 -8.36 -7.73 -21.57
N SER A 224 -7.70 -8.84 -21.90
CA SER A 224 -6.62 -8.89 -22.87
C SER A 224 -6.72 -10.15 -23.70
N SER A 225 -6.85 -10.00 -25.01
CA SER A 225 -6.91 -11.12 -25.97
C SER A 225 -5.56 -11.79 -26.19
N THR A 226 -4.46 -11.19 -25.72
CA THR A 226 -3.09 -11.70 -25.90
C THR A 226 -2.52 -12.34 -24.64
N ALA A 227 -3.16 -12.15 -23.47
CA ALA A 227 -2.74 -12.78 -22.23
C ALA A 227 -3.39 -14.16 -22.08
N THR A 228 -2.61 -15.18 -21.70
CA THR A 228 -3.11 -16.55 -21.47
C THR A 228 -4.21 -16.61 -20.42
N SER A 229 -4.17 -15.71 -19.43
CA SER A 229 -5.20 -15.56 -18.38
C SER A 229 -6.48 -14.87 -18.86
N GLY A 230 -6.50 -14.33 -20.09
CA GLY A 230 -7.60 -13.50 -20.61
C GLY A 230 -7.62 -12.06 -20.08
N TYR A 231 -6.67 -11.69 -19.22
CA TYR A 231 -6.55 -10.34 -18.67
C TYR A 231 -5.10 -9.95 -18.35
N VAL A 232 -4.85 -8.65 -18.28
CA VAL A 232 -3.63 -8.06 -17.70
C VAL A 232 -4.01 -7.19 -16.51
N LEU A 233 -3.09 -6.98 -15.58
CA LEU A 233 -3.30 -6.06 -14.46
C LEU A 233 -3.01 -4.63 -14.90
N ASN A 234 -3.94 -3.74 -14.62
CA ASN A 234 -3.78 -2.30 -14.76
C ASN A 234 -3.40 -1.71 -13.39
N TYR A 235 -2.37 -0.87 -13.39
CA TYR A 235 -1.80 -0.23 -12.20
C TYR A 235 -2.03 1.29 -12.18
N SER A 236 -2.95 1.84 -12.98
CA SER A 236 -3.17 3.29 -13.10
C SER A 236 -4.17 3.86 -12.11
N GLN A 237 -4.74 3.06 -11.20
CA GLN A 237 -5.68 3.57 -10.21
C GLN A 237 -4.95 4.49 -9.23
N ASN A 238 -5.37 5.74 -9.13
CA ASN A 238 -4.78 6.78 -8.26
C ASN A 238 -5.79 7.37 -7.25
N TYR A 239 -6.84 6.63 -6.94
CA TYR A 239 -7.85 7.03 -5.96
C TYR A 239 -8.14 5.90 -4.98
N ARG A 240 -8.66 6.30 -3.82
CA ARG A 240 -9.12 5.41 -2.75
C ARG A 240 -10.62 5.58 -2.55
N ILE A 241 -11.24 4.52 -2.04
CA ILE A 241 -12.66 4.48 -1.73
C ILE A 241 -12.85 4.15 -0.25
N LEU A 242 -13.78 4.87 0.39
CA LEU A 242 -14.27 4.55 1.74
C LEU A 242 -15.80 4.49 1.73
N PHE A 243 -16.36 3.40 2.24
CA PHE A 243 -17.80 3.25 2.35
C PHE A 243 -18.37 3.90 3.61
N ASN A 244 -19.64 4.30 3.51
CA ASN A 244 -20.46 4.48 4.71
C ASN A 244 -21.06 3.15 5.17
N GLN A 245 -21.68 3.15 6.35
CA GLN A 245 -22.25 1.93 6.94
C GLN A 245 -23.30 1.27 6.04
N ALA A 246 -24.19 2.05 5.42
CA ALA A 246 -25.23 1.50 4.55
C ALA A 246 -24.66 0.76 3.33
N ALA A 247 -23.56 1.25 2.73
CA ALA A 247 -22.88 0.54 1.65
C ALA A 247 -22.19 -0.74 2.15
N VAL A 248 -21.51 -0.70 3.31
CA VAL A 248 -20.95 -1.90 3.95
C VAL A 248 -22.03 -2.96 4.17
N ASP A 249 -23.14 -2.57 4.79
CA ASP A 249 -24.26 -3.46 5.09
C ASP A 249 -24.91 -4.05 3.84
N SER A 250 -24.87 -3.34 2.72
CA SER A 250 -25.40 -3.83 1.43
C SER A 250 -24.53 -4.96 0.90
N ILE A 251 -23.21 -4.81 0.95
CA ILE A 251 -22.26 -5.86 0.54
C ILE A 251 -22.38 -7.07 1.47
N HIS A 252 -22.45 -6.85 2.78
CA HIS A 252 -22.66 -7.94 3.75
C HIS A 252 -23.96 -8.71 3.52
N ALA A 253 -25.06 -8.03 3.17
CA ALA A 253 -26.33 -8.69 2.88
C ALA A 253 -26.31 -9.49 1.57
N ALA A 254 -25.50 -9.06 0.59
CA ALA A 254 -25.40 -9.70 -0.72
C ALA A 254 -24.44 -10.88 -0.75
N LEU A 255 -23.41 -10.89 0.11
CA LEU A 255 -22.43 -11.97 0.16
C LEU A 255 -22.96 -13.14 0.99
N THR A 256 -23.09 -14.29 0.33
CA THR A 256 -23.24 -15.59 0.98
C THR A 256 -21.92 -16.35 0.83
N PHE A 257 -21.40 -16.88 1.93
CA PHE A 257 -20.21 -17.75 1.95
C PHE A 257 -20.60 -19.20 2.15
#